data_AF-A0A9P5UF54-F1
#
_entry.id   AF-A0A9P5UF54-F1
#
_cell.length_a   1.000
_cell.length_b   1.000
_cell.length_c   1.000
_cell.angle_alpha   90.00
_cell.angle_beta   90.00
_cell.angle_gamma   90.00
#
_symmetry.space_group_name_H-M   'P 1'
#
loop_
_entity.id
_entity.type
_entity.pdbx_description
1 polymer ?
#
loop_
_entity_poly.entity_id
_entity_poly.type
_entity_poly.pdbx_seq_one_letter_code
_entity_poly.pdbx_strand_id
1 'polypeptide(L)'
;MLNTTYHVYAHTQIDETIIRALEYSLPRHLHDHINLVSPTTYFGTTRSMAVTSFVVSKGTTSGLTSDVAPPATCANTITPTCLQDLYNTAGYVTTQTATNKIGITGYLGQFASLADLTTFTKRFLPKATNATFVVQEVNGGGNDQNNPGSEANLDTQYATGIAWPTPMIFYSTGGFPPFLPDSSTPSNTNEPYLNWLDFIATVPDNELPNTFSTSYNDDEQTVPLDYATEVCNALATLGARGASVIFSSGDFGVGPGSCETNDGTNRVLFQPTFPASCPYVTTVGATTGIAPEIAVTEFPSGGGFSNVFAQPSYQSTAVTLFLKKLGGTNAGLFNPAGRAYPDVSAQGQEFQIIVDGELTLVGGTSCASPTVAGIVALLNDFKLARDNTTLGFLNPLLYANPTALNDIVTGTNAGCGTEGFSAGTGWDPVTGLGTPNFVKLQAIV
;
A
#
# COMPACT_ATOMS: atom_id res chain seq x y z
N MET A 1 23.07 -26.15 -16.06
CA MET A 1 23.03 -25.12 -15.00
C MET A 1 21.92 -25.43 -14.00
N LEU A 2 20.65 -25.18 -14.36
CA LEU A 2 19.49 -25.27 -13.45
C LEU A 2 18.74 -26.62 -13.44
N ASN A 3 19.30 -27.65 -14.10
CA ASN A 3 18.70 -29.00 -14.29
C ASN A 3 17.17 -28.96 -14.45
N THR A 4 16.73 -28.32 -15.54
CA THR A 4 15.32 -28.10 -15.89
C THR A 4 15.17 -27.93 -17.40
N THR A 5 13.95 -28.03 -17.90
CA THR A 5 13.58 -27.81 -19.31
C THR A 5 12.67 -26.61 -19.41
N TYR A 6 13.07 -25.63 -20.23
CA TYR A 6 12.20 -24.50 -20.57
C TYR A 6 11.25 -24.87 -21.71
N HIS A 7 9.99 -24.51 -21.55
CA HIS A 7 8.94 -24.66 -22.56
C HIS A 7 8.38 -23.29 -22.94
N VAL A 8 7.83 -23.19 -24.16
CA VAL A 8 6.99 -22.07 -24.56
C VAL A 8 5.57 -22.35 -24.07
N TYR A 9 5.04 -21.48 -23.23
CA TYR A 9 3.65 -21.51 -22.77
C TYR A 9 2.90 -20.39 -23.46
N ALA A 10 1.76 -20.72 -24.08
CA ALA A 10 0.80 -19.74 -24.60
C ALA A 10 -0.29 -19.51 -23.57
N HIS A 11 -0.69 -18.26 -23.34
CA HIS A 11 -1.86 -17.98 -22.52
C HIS A 11 -3.13 -18.30 -23.32
N THR A 12 -4.10 -19.00 -22.74
CA THR A 12 -5.25 -19.52 -23.50
C THR A 12 -6.30 -18.46 -23.86
N GLN A 13 -6.17 -17.24 -23.33
CA GLN A 13 -7.13 -16.15 -23.49
C GLN A 13 -6.59 -14.91 -24.23
N ILE A 14 -5.26 -14.80 -24.40
CA ILE A 14 -4.58 -13.67 -25.08
C ILE A 14 -3.41 -14.23 -25.91
N ASP A 15 -3.14 -13.65 -27.08
CA ASP A 15 -2.21 -14.18 -28.09
C ASP A 15 -0.72 -13.89 -27.73
N GLU A 16 -0.31 -14.37 -26.55
CA GLU A 16 0.97 -14.07 -25.92
C GLU A 16 1.67 -15.37 -25.48
N THR A 17 2.99 -15.40 -25.57
CA THR A 17 3.81 -16.56 -25.21
C THR A 17 4.98 -16.21 -24.31
N ILE A 18 5.27 -17.08 -23.33
CA ILE A 18 6.38 -16.94 -22.37
C ILE A 18 7.26 -18.19 -22.37
N ILE A 19 8.55 -18.02 -22.11
CA ILE A 19 9.52 -19.12 -22.00
C ILE A 19 9.84 -19.33 -20.53
N ARG A 20 9.39 -20.45 -19.94
CA ARG A 20 9.46 -20.74 -18.48
C ARG A 20 9.70 -22.22 -18.20
N ALA A 21 9.90 -22.58 -16.94
CA ALA A 21 9.92 -23.96 -16.46
C ALA A 21 9.09 -24.11 -15.18
N LEU A 22 8.49 -25.28 -14.94
CA LEU A 22 7.65 -25.52 -13.76
C LEU A 22 8.45 -25.71 -12.46
N GLU A 23 9.71 -26.14 -12.58
CA GLU A 23 10.63 -26.39 -11.47
C GLU A 23 12.07 -26.09 -11.91
N TYR A 24 12.99 -25.98 -10.95
CA TYR A 24 14.43 -26.00 -11.22
C TYR A 24 15.20 -26.61 -10.06
N SER A 25 16.43 -27.04 -10.30
CA SER A 25 17.30 -27.58 -9.25
C SER A 25 18.74 -27.08 -9.37
N LEU A 26 19.24 -26.53 -8.26
CA LEU A 26 20.62 -26.06 -8.11
C LEU A 26 21.51 -27.16 -7.52
N PRO A 27 22.80 -27.23 -7.89
CA PRO A 27 23.81 -27.96 -7.13
C PRO A 27 23.79 -27.54 -5.65
N ARG A 28 23.88 -28.50 -4.71
CA ARG A 28 23.75 -28.24 -3.26
C ARG A 28 24.69 -27.13 -2.75
N HIS A 29 25.89 -27.01 -3.30
CA HIS A 29 26.85 -25.98 -2.89
C HIS A 29 26.50 -24.55 -3.36
N LEU A 30 25.39 -24.37 -4.08
CA LEU A 30 24.84 -23.06 -4.43
C LEU A 30 23.57 -22.71 -3.63
N HIS A 31 23.05 -23.62 -2.80
CA HIS A 31 21.86 -23.36 -1.97
C HIS A 31 22.14 -22.27 -0.93
N ASP A 32 23.38 -22.21 -0.43
CA ASP A 32 23.84 -21.17 0.50
C ASP A 32 24.25 -19.85 -0.22
N HIS A 33 24.01 -19.74 -1.54
CA HIS A 33 24.55 -18.67 -2.40
C HIS A 33 23.54 -18.07 -3.41
N ILE A 34 22.36 -18.66 -3.57
CA ILE A 34 21.33 -18.23 -4.52
C ILE A 34 19.95 -18.35 -3.85
N ASN A 35 19.37 -17.22 -3.46
CA ASN A 35 18.07 -17.18 -2.78
C ASN A 35 16.92 -17.55 -3.73
N LEU A 36 16.98 -17.06 -4.97
CA LEU A 36 15.91 -17.14 -5.96
C LEU A 36 16.50 -17.16 -7.38
N VAL A 37 15.88 -17.89 -8.30
CA VAL A 37 16.18 -17.85 -9.75
C VAL A 37 14.96 -17.36 -10.52
N SER A 38 14.66 -16.07 -10.40
CA SER A 38 13.73 -15.38 -11.30
C SER A 38 14.41 -15.15 -12.66
N PRO A 39 13.72 -15.27 -13.81
CA PRO A 39 12.30 -15.56 -14.00
C PRO A 39 11.98 -17.05 -14.26
N THR A 40 12.75 -18.02 -13.75
CA THR A 40 12.63 -19.43 -14.20
C THR A 40 11.23 -20.02 -14.01
N THR A 41 10.64 -19.85 -12.83
CA THR A 41 9.30 -20.33 -12.44
C THR A 41 8.21 -19.25 -12.48
N TYR A 42 8.47 -18.12 -13.15
CA TYR A 42 7.56 -16.97 -13.20
C TYR A 42 6.48 -17.12 -14.30
N PHE A 43 5.22 -17.45 -13.96
CA PHE A 43 4.14 -17.56 -14.96
C PHE A 43 3.23 -16.32 -15.00
N GLY A 44 3.60 -15.31 -15.79
CA GLY A 44 2.83 -14.07 -15.98
C GLY A 44 2.26 -13.86 -17.38
N THR A 45 1.30 -12.95 -17.48
CA THR A 45 0.81 -12.39 -18.75
C THR A 45 1.69 -11.21 -19.19
N THR A 46 1.30 -10.44 -20.21
CA THR A 46 1.84 -9.08 -20.43
C THR A 46 0.80 -7.97 -20.25
N ARG A 47 -0.39 -8.29 -19.71
CA ARG A 47 -1.52 -7.35 -19.58
C ARG A 47 -1.84 -6.95 -18.14
N SER A 48 -1.99 -5.65 -17.94
CA SER A 48 -2.65 -5.04 -16.79
C SER A 48 -3.96 -5.76 -16.41
N MET A 49 -4.07 -6.17 -15.15
CA MET A 49 -5.32 -6.50 -14.45
C MET A 49 -5.10 -6.26 -12.95
N ALA A 50 -6.19 -5.98 -12.22
CA ALA A 50 -6.23 -5.34 -10.91
C ALA A 50 -6.00 -3.81 -10.97
N VAL A 51 -7.03 -3.09 -10.52
CA VAL A 51 -7.00 -1.70 -10.08
C VAL A 51 -7.62 -1.74 -8.69
N THR A 52 -6.88 -1.27 -7.69
CA THR A 52 -7.28 -1.29 -6.27
C THR A 52 -8.21 -0.13 -5.95
N SER A 53 -8.01 1.04 -6.57
CA SER A 53 -9.00 2.10 -6.60
C SER A 53 -10.24 1.74 -7.43
N PHE A 54 -11.42 1.82 -6.83
CA PHE A 54 -12.70 1.55 -7.50
C PHE A 54 -13.56 2.82 -7.58
N VAL A 55 -14.44 2.90 -8.60
CA VAL A 55 -15.34 4.06 -8.79
C VAL A 55 -16.51 3.99 -7.83
N VAL A 56 -16.69 5.03 -7.03
CA VAL A 56 -17.66 5.06 -5.92
C VAL A 56 -19.09 5.35 -6.40
N SER A 57 -20.04 4.53 -5.95
CA SER A 57 -21.48 4.76 -6.12
C SER A 57 -22.03 5.59 -4.96
N LYS A 58 -22.27 6.88 -5.25
CA LYS A 58 -22.55 7.95 -4.27
C LYS A 58 -23.46 7.59 -3.08
N GLY A 59 -22.86 7.50 -1.90
CA GLY A 59 -23.55 7.35 -0.61
C GLY A 59 -24.25 8.62 -0.10
N THR A 60 -24.77 8.57 1.14
CA THR A 60 -25.31 9.75 1.86
C THR A 60 -25.42 9.51 3.37
N THR A 61 -24.68 10.27 4.19
CA THR A 61 -24.95 10.45 5.64
C THR A 61 -24.26 11.72 6.17
N SER A 62 -24.51 12.11 7.44
CA SER A 62 -24.07 13.41 7.99
C SER A 62 -23.86 13.42 9.52
N GLY A 63 -22.84 14.14 10.04
CA GLY A 63 -22.87 14.68 11.42
C GLY A 63 -21.55 14.80 12.22
N LEU A 64 -20.86 15.94 12.07
CA LEU A 64 -20.03 16.76 13.01
C LEU A 64 -19.91 16.35 14.52
N THR A 65 -18.89 16.68 15.36
CA THR A 65 -17.80 17.71 15.49
C THR A 65 -16.72 17.18 16.47
N SER A 66 -15.44 17.61 16.59
CA SER A 66 -14.49 18.53 15.90
C SER A 66 -13.05 17.94 16.07
N ASP A 67 -11.87 18.54 15.89
CA ASP A 67 -11.32 19.92 16.00
C ASP A 67 -10.57 20.38 14.73
N VAL A 68 -10.44 21.70 14.53
CA VAL A 68 -10.21 22.32 13.19
C VAL A 68 -11.13 21.65 12.17
N ALA A 69 -12.44 21.76 12.42
CA ALA A 69 -13.46 21.01 11.70
C ALA A 69 -13.28 21.14 10.17
N PRO A 70 -12.94 20.05 9.45
CA PRO A 70 -12.85 20.06 8.00
C PRO A 70 -14.15 20.59 7.38
N PRO A 71 -14.09 21.24 6.20
CA PRO A 71 -15.28 21.73 5.50
C PRO A 71 -16.40 20.70 5.47
N ALA A 72 -17.66 21.09 5.67
CA ALA A 72 -18.78 20.13 5.79
C ALA A 72 -18.98 19.22 4.55
N THR A 73 -18.40 19.58 3.41
CA THR A 73 -18.30 18.73 2.20
C THR A 73 -17.41 17.50 2.39
N CYS A 74 -16.45 17.53 3.31
CA CYS A 74 -15.52 16.43 3.63
C CYS A 74 -16.19 15.20 4.25
N ALA A 75 -17.50 15.25 4.51
CA ALA A 75 -18.31 14.11 4.92
C ALA A 75 -19.07 13.43 3.76
N ASN A 76 -18.87 13.90 2.52
CA ASN A 76 -19.49 13.38 1.28
C ASN A 76 -18.54 13.37 0.06
N THR A 77 -17.35 13.99 0.19
CA THR A 77 -16.30 14.13 -0.84
C THR A 77 -14.97 14.48 -0.17
N ILE A 78 -13.96 13.62 -0.26
CA ILE A 78 -12.60 13.90 0.21
C ILE A 78 -11.82 14.69 -0.86
N THR A 79 -11.00 15.61 -0.37
CA THR A 79 -10.08 16.47 -1.15
C THR A 79 -8.79 16.69 -0.32
N PRO A 80 -7.68 17.15 -0.93
CA PRO A 80 -6.44 17.47 -0.20
C PRO A 80 -6.64 18.35 1.04
N THR A 81 -7.52 19.36 0.98
CA THR A 81 -7.80 20.23 2.14
C THR A 81 -8.46 19.47 3.29
N CYS A 82 -9.42 18.59 2.99
CA CYS A 82 -10.08 17.75 4.00
C CYS A 82 -9.06 16.94 4.82
N LEU A 83 -8.07 16.39 4.15
CA LEU A 83 -7.01 15.57 4.75
C LEU A 83 -5.95 16.42 5.47
N GLN A 84 -5.62 17.59 4.92
CA GLN A 84 -4.72 18.55 5.58
C GLN A 84 -5.29 19.04 6.92
N ASP A 85 -6.60 19.32 6.97
CA ASP A 85 -7.30 19.71 8.18
C ASP A 85 -7.40 18.51 9.15
N LEU A 86 -7.99 17.39 8.71
CA LEU A 86 -8.23 16.19 9.54
C LEU A 86 -6.96 15.63 10.18
N TYR A 87 -5.88 15.50 9.39
CA TYR A 87 -4.60 14.96 9.88
C TYR A 87 -3.59 16.03 10.31
N ASN A 88 -4.06 17.27 10.44
CA ASN A 88 -3.35 18.38 11.08
C ASN A 88 -2.02 18.77 10.38
N THR A 89 -1.92 18.63 9.06
CA THR A 89 -0.79 19.14 8.25
C THR A 89 -1.06 20.56 7.70
N ALA A 90 -2.30 21.05 7.80
CA ALA A 90 -2.68 22.39 7.39
C ALA A 90 -1.76 23.48 7.98
N GLY A 91 -1.18 24.30 7.12
CA GLY A 91 -0.23 25.36 7.51
C GLY A 91 1.24 24.94 7.64
N TYR A 92 1.58 23.65 7.51
CA TYR A 92 2.98 23.25 7.37
C TYR A 92 3.57 23.79 6.04
N VAL A 93 4.87 24.12 6.05
CA VAL A 93 5.61 24.65 4.91
C VAL A 93 6.88 23.83 4.74
N THR A 94 6.98 23.05 3.67
CA THR A 94 8.19 22.26 3.37
C THR A 94 9.37 23.16 3.03
N THR A 95 10.56 22.74 3.41
CA THR A 95 11.80 23.51 3.22
C THR A 95 12.93 22.72 2.55
N GLN A 96 12.87 21.39 2.57
CA GLN A 96 13.95 20.48 2.19
C GLN A 96 13.75 19.88 0.79
N THR A 97 13.14 20.62 -0.13
CA THR A 97 12.80 20.17 -1.49
C THR A 97 14.00 19.87 -2.40
N ALA A 98 15.23 20.11 -1.93
CA ALA A 98 16.46 19.70 -2.60
C ALA A 98 16.94 18.28 -2.22
N THR A 99 16.45 17.73 -1.10
CA THR A 99 16.90 16.45 -0.52
C THR A 99 15.74 15.48 -0.31
N ASN A 100 14.65 15.95 0.33
CA ASN A 100 13.43 15.19 0.57
C ASN A 100 12.70 14.88 -0.76
N LYS A 101 12.36 13.61 -1.01
CA LYS A 101 11.58 13.19 -2.19
C LYS A 101 10.60 12.06 -1.86
N ILE A 102 9.51 11.99 -2.63
CA ILE A 102 8.53 10.90 -2.61
C ILE A 102 8.70 10.01 -3.85
N GLY A 103 8.70 8.69 -3.67
CA GLY A 103 8.52 7.72 -4.74
C GLY A 103 7.10 7.16 -4.74
N ILE A 104 6.48 7.08 -5.91
CA ILE A 104 5.21 6.38 -6.13
C ILE A 104 5.50 5.20 -7.06
N THR A 105 5.10 3.98 -6.70
CA THR A 105 5.28 2.80 -7.56
C THR A 105 4.06 2.59 -8.45
N GLY A 106 4.23 2.67 -9.76
CA GLY A 106 3.21 2.29 -10.73
C GLY A 106 3.46 0.88 -11.26
N TYR A 107 2.45 0.03 -11.18
CA TYR A 107 2.46 -1.30 -11.76
C TYR A 107 1.30 -1.46 -12.77
N LEU A 108 1.24 -2.62 -13.43
CA LEU A 108 0.06 -3.04 -14.20
C LEU A 108 -0.38 -1.98 -15.23
N GLY A 109 0.57 -1.38 -15.95
CA GLY A 109 0.29 -0.45 -17.05
C GLY A 109 -0.50 0.82 -16.68
N GLN A 110 -0.60 1.18 -15.39
CA GLN A 110 -1.23 2.43 -14.96
C GLN A 110 -0.25 3.59 -15.16
N PHE A 111 -0.68 4.66 -15.85
CA PHE A 111 0.17 5.83 -16.14
C PHE A 111 -0.39 7.10 -15.47
N ALA A 112 0.45 7.79 -14.70
CA ALA A 112 0.11 9.07 -14.06
C ALA A 112 0.17 10.20 -15.09
N SER A 113 -0.84 11.08 -15.14
CA SER A 113 -0.92 12.15 -16.13
C SER A 113 -0.48 13.52 -15.58
N LEU A 114 0.48 14.15 -16.25
CA LEU A 114 0.92 15.50 -15.92
C LEU A 114 -0.18 16.54 -16.24
N ALA A 115 -1.04 16.27 -17.22
CA ALA A 115 -2.18 17.12 -17.57
C ALA A 115 -3.30 17.03 -16.51
N ASP A 116 -3.54 15.83 -15.98
CA ASP A 116 -4.54 15.59 -14.93
C ASP A 116 -4.05 16.16 -13.59
N LEU A 117 -2.77 15.97 -13.22
CA LEU A 117 -2.19 16.62 -12.04
C LEU A 117 -2.23 18.16 -12.15
N THR A 118 -1.99 18.70 -13.34
CA THR A 118 -2.12 20.15 -13.61
C THR A 118 -3.56 20.63 -13.44
N THR A 119 -4.55 19.80 -13.77
CA THR A 119 -5.98 20.13 -13.63
C THR A 119 -6.46 19.97 -12.18
N PHE A 120 -6.01 18.91 -11.51
CA PHE A 120 -6.23 18.63 -10.09
C PHE A 120 -5.71 19.76 -9.21
N THR A 121 -4.45 20.18 -9.40
CA THR A 121 -3.84 21.24 -8.58
C THR A 121 -4.48 22.60 -8.83
N LYS A 122 -4.83 22.96 -10.07
CA LYS A 122 -5.66 24.16 -10.35
C LYS A 122 -7.00 24.15 -9.61
N ARG A 123 -7.60 22.98 -9.38
CA ARG A 123 -8.91 22.82 -8.75
C ARG A 123 -8.85 22.75 -7.22
N PHE A 124 -7.93 21.95 -6.67
CA PHE A 124 -7.90 21.57 -5.26
C PHE A 124 -6.68 22.07 -4.48
N LEU A 125 -5.61 22.49 -5.17
CA LEU A 125 -4.40 23.01 -4.53
C LEU A 125 -3.85 24.25 -5.27
N PRO A 126 -4.59 25.37 -5.39
CA PRO A 126 -4.22 26.45 -6.32
C PRO A 126 -2.88 27.15 -6.04
N LYS A 127 -2.29 26.95 -4.86
CA LYS A 127 -0.91 27.35 -4.53
C LYS A 127 0.15 26.60 -5.34
N ALA A 128 -0.15 25.40 -5.81
CA ALA A 128 0.77 24.46 -6.44
C ALA A 128 0.86 24.63 -7.97
N THR A 129 1.04 25.88 -8.44
CA THR A 129 0.93 26.24 -9.87
C THR A 129 1.89 25.51 -10.80
N ASN A 130 2.99 24.99 -10.26
CA ASN A 130 4.07 24.30 -10.98
C ASN A 130 4.25 22.85 -10.47
N ALA A 131 3.18 22.21 -9.96
CA ALA A 131 3.23 20.81 -9.56
C ALA A 131 3.59 19.90 -10.75
N THR A 132 4.46 18.92 -10.51
CA THR A 132 4.98 18.00 -11.52
C THR A 132 5.62 16.78 -10.85
N PHE A 133 5.88 15.72 -11.61
CA PHE A 133 6.68 14.56 -11.20
C PHE A 133 7.62 14.14 -12.34
N VAL A 134 8.68 13.42 -11.98
CA VAL A 134 9.51 12.69 -12.94
C VAL A 134 8.92 11.30 -13.12
N VAL A 135 8.75 10.83 -14.35
CA VAL A 135 8.47 9.41 -14.61
C VAL A 135 9.79 8.67 -14.79
N GLN A 136 10.00 7.61 -14.03
CA GLN A 136 11.08 6.66 -14.19
C GLN A 136 10.49 5.35 -14.71
N GLU A 137 10.79 5.02 -15.96
CA GLU A 137 10.45 3.73 -16.56
C GLU A 137 11.41 2.65 -16.03
N VAL A 138 10.85 1.53 -15.55
CA VAL A 138 11.60 0.41 -14.95
C VAL A 138 11.17 -0.89 -15.63
N ASN A 139 12.14 -1.72 -16.02
CA ASN A 139 11.90 -3.00 -16.72
C ASN A 139 10.92 -2.91 -17.91
N GLY A 140 11.02 -1.83 -18.70
CA GLY A 140 10.14 -1.60 -19.85
C GLY A 140 8.70 -1.20 -19.50
N GLY A 141 8.44 -0.72 -18.28
CA GLY A 141 7.19 -0.02 -17.95
C GLY A 141 7.02 1.22 -18.84
N GLY A 142 5.79 1.48 -19.31
CA GLY A 142 5.50 2.56 -20.25
C GLY A 142 5.13 3.89 -19.60
N ASN A 143 4.76 4.87 -20.42
CA ASN A 143 4.33 6.19 -19.97
C ASN A 143 3.34 6.84 -20.97
N ASP A 144 2.19 6.21 -21.22
CA ASP A 144 1.20 6.77 -22.13
C ASP A 144 0.35 7.85 -21.46
N GLN A 145 0.77 9.12 -21.63
CA GLN A 145 0.06 10.31 -21.17
C GLN A 145 -1.33 10.51 -21.82
N ASN A 146 -1.70 9.72 -22.84
CA ASN A 146 -3.01 9.75 -23.51
C ASN A 146 -3.94 8.63 -23.04
N ASN A 147 -3.47 7.73 -22.17
CA ASN A 147 -4.25 6.65 -21.57
C ASN A 147 -3.99 6.60 -20.05
N PRO A 148 -4.39 7.64 -19.30
CA PRO A 148 -4.14 7.75 -17.86
C PRO A 148 -4.81 6.62 -17.07
N GLY A 149 -4.09 6.06 -16.10
CA GLY A 149 -4.63 5.12 -15.13
C GLY A 149 -5.25 5.84 -13.92
N SER A 150 -6.37 5.37 -13.39
CA SER A 150 -7.00 5.96 -12.20
C SER A 150 -6.10 5.83 -10.96
N GLU A 151 -5.43 4.68 -10.81
CA GLU A 151 -4.54 4.37 -9.69
C GLU A 151 -3.36 5.33 -9.63
N ALA A 152 -2.62 5.40 -10.74
CA ALA A 152 -1.44 6.24 -10.87
C ALA A 152 -1.76 7.73 -10.75
N ASN A 153 -2.97 8.15 -11.13
CA ASN A 153 -3.45 9.52 -10.93
C ASN A 153 -3.87 9.77 -9.48
N LEU A 154 -4.59 8.85 -8.82
CA LEU A 154 -4.93 8.95 -7.40
C LEU A 154 -3.67 9.12 -6.55
N ASP A 155 -2.69 8.22 -6.69
CA ASP A 155 -1.46 8.24 -5.91
C ASP A 155 -0.70 9.56 -6.09
N THR A 156 -0.43 9.95 -7.35
CA THR A 156 0.37 11.15 -7.64
C THR A 156 -0.37 12.43 -7.27
N GLN A 157 -1.69 12.49 -7.44
CA GLN A 157 -2.49 13.66 -7.09
C GLN A 157 -2.61 13.84 -5.58
N TYR A 158 -2.79 12.77 -4.79
CA TYR A 158 -2.90 12.89 -3.33
C TYR A 158 -1.56 13.00 -2.61
N ALA A 159 -0.50 12.32 -3.07
CA ALA A 159 0.84 12.56 -2.55
C ALA A 159 1.28 14.02 -2.77
N THR A 160 1.04 14.57 -3.98
CA THR A 160 1.21 16.02 -4.24
C THR A 160 0.26 16.86 -3.37
N GLY A 161 -1.00 16.44 -3.26
CA GLY A 161 -2.06 17.09 -2.50
C GLY A 161 -1.68 17.36 -1.05
N ILE A 162 -1.00 16.43 -0.40
CA ILE A 162 -0.53 16.56 0.99
C ILE A 162 0.85 17.22 1.08
N ALA A 163 1.83 16.81 0.26
CA ALA A 163 3.24 17.11 0.50
C ALA A 163 3.88 18.17 -0.40
N TRP A 164 3.16 18.78 -1.35
CA TRP A 164 3.72 19.83 -2.22
C TRP A 164 4.30 21.02 -1.41
N PRO A 165 5.46 21.59 -1.77
CA PRO A 165 6.32 21.31 -2.95
C PRO A 165 7.39 20.19 -2.85
N THR A 166 7.28 19.17 -1.99
CA THR A 166 8.22 18.03 -2.03
C THR A 166 8.22 17.35 -3.41
N PRO A 167 9.40 17.17 -4.07
CA PRO A 167 9.50 16.48 -5.36
C PRO A 167 9.03 15.03 -5.34
N MET A 168 8.49 14.59 -6.47
CA MET A 168 7.93 13.25 -6.63
C MET A 168 8.47 12.54 -7.88
N ILE A 169 8.72 11.23 -7.76
CA ILE A 169 9.11 10.33 -8.84
C ILE A 169 8.07 9.22 -8.94
N PHE A 170 7.50 9.02 -10.14
CA PHE A 170 6.59 7.91 -10.45
C PHE A 170 7.37 6.80 -11.15
N TYR A 171 7.52 5.64 -10.50
CA TYR A 171 8.25 4.49 -11.00
C TYR A 171 7.31 3.54 -11.77
N SER A 172 7.15 3.77 -13.07
CA SER A 172 6.36 2.91 -13.95
C SER A 172 7.10 1.61 -14.22
N THR A 173 6.64 0.50 -13.66
CA THR A 173 7.36 -0.79 -13.66
C THR A 173 6.67 -1.83 -14.53
N GLY A 174 7.41 -2.37 -15.50
CA GLY A 174 6.96 -3.42 -16.42
C GLY A 174 7.18 -4.85 -15.91
N GLY A 175 6.41 -5.78 -16.49
CA GLY A 175 6.42 -7.20 -16.13
C GLY A 175 5.43 -7.54 -15.01
N PHE A 176 5.51 -8.80 -14.54
CA PHE A 176 4.70 -9.42 -13.50
C PHE A 176 5.63 -10.38 -12.69
N PRO A 177 5.21 -10.99 -11.56
CA PRO A 177 6.01 -11.88 -10.73
C PRO A 177 5.58 -13.35 -10.81
N PRO A 178 6.32 -14.31 -10.22
CA PRO A 178 5.82 -15.66 -9.94
C PRO A 178 4.46 -15.69 -9.25
N PHE A 179 3.65 -16.72 -9.56
CA PHE A 179 2.22 -16.75 -9.23
C PHE A 179 1.68 -18.17 -9.06
N LEU A 180 0.75 -18.33 -8.12
CA LEU A 180 -0.02 -19.54 -7.84
C LEU A 180 -1.52 -19.17 -7.87
N PRO A 181 -2.34 -19.68 -8.80
CA PRO A 181 -3.74 -19.25 -8.91
C PRO A 181 -4.61 -19.69 -7.73
N ASP A 182 -5.69 -18.95 -7.48
CA ASP A 182 -6.69 -19.27 -6.46
C ASP A 182 -8.14 -19.04 -6.94
N SER A 183 -9.10 -18.96 -6.00
CA SER A 183 -10.53 -18.77 -6.28
C SER A 183 -10.91 -17.38 -6.82
N SER A 184 -10.16 -16.35 -6.43
CA SER A 184 -10.39 -14.94 -6.76
C SER A 184 -9.58 -14.53 -7.98
N THR A 185 -8.35 -15.06 -8.03
CA THR A 185 -7.27 -14.66 -8.92
C THR A 185 -6.86 -15.91 -9.72
N PRO A 186 -7.57 -16.24 -10.83
CA PRO A 186 -7.34 -17.46 -11.61
C PRO A 186 -6.25 -17.31 -12.69
N SER A 187 -5.78 -16.10 -12.94
CA SER A 187 -4.69 -15.75 -13.85
C SER A 187 -3.84 -14.65 -13.22
N ASN A 188 -2.55 -14.59 -13.58
CA ASN A 188 -1.58 -13.73 -12.91
C ASN A 188 -1.90 -12.24 -13.13
N THR A 189 -2.33 -11.60 -12.04
CA THR A 189 -2.52 -10.14 -11.90
C THR A 189 -1.41 -9.49 -11.07
N ASN A 190 -0.51 -10.28 -10.50
CA ASN A 190 0.37 -9.87 -9.42
C ASN A 190 1.40 -8.84 -9.89
N GLU A 191 1.93 -8.04 -8.96
CA GLU A 191 2.83 -6.93 -9.32
C GLU A 191 4.33 -7.29 -9.29
N PRO A 192 5.14 -6.75 -10.23
CA PRO A 192 6.55 -7.08 -10.39
C PRO A 192 7.48 -6.42 -9.34
N TYR A 193 7.20 -6.59 -8.04
CA TYR A 193 7.92 -5.96 -6.93
C TYR A 193 9.45 -6.05 -7.05
N LEU A 194 10.01 -7.24 -7.34
CA LEU A 194 11.46 -7.40 -7.54
C LEU A 194 12.03 -6.58 -8.70
N ASN A 195 11.31 -6.38 -9.81
CA ASN A 195 11.83 -5.59 -10.93
C ASN A 195 12.01 -4.11 -10.53
N TRP A 196 11.16 -3.61 -9.62
CA TRP A 196 11.32 -2.28 -9.03
C TRP A 196 12.40 -2.26 -7.93
N LEU A 197 12.47 -3.30 -7.08
CA LEU A 197 13.43 -3.39 -5.98
C LEU A 197 14.88 -3.56 -6.48
N ASP A 198 15.11 -4.38 -7.50
CA ASP A 198 16.40 -4.54 -8.18
C ASP A 198 16.86 -3.20 -8.77
N PHE A 199 15.95 -2.42 -9.35
CA PHE A 199 16.25 -1.07 -9.83
C PHE A 199 16.57 -0.11 -8.68
N ILE A 200 15.73 -0.03 -7.64
CA ILE A 200 15.90 0.94 -6.54
C ILE A 200 17.13 0.63 -5.67
N ALA A 201 17.59 -0.63 -5.67
CA ALA A 201 18.88 -1.03 -5.09
C ALA A 201 20.10 -0.42 -5.81
N THR A 202 19.97 -0.06 -7.10
CA THR A 202 21.05 0.61 -7.87
C THR A 202 21.07 2.14 -7.76
N VAL A 203 19.94 2.77 -7.41
CA VAL A 203 19.84 4.21 -7.20
C VAL A 203 20.66 4.61 -5.97
N PRO A 204 21.57 5.60 -6.01
CA PRO A 204 22.41 5.95 -4.86
C PRO A 204 21.64 6.73 -3.78
N ASP A 205 22.11 6.69 -2.54
CA ASP A 205 21.38 7.20 -1.35
C ASP A 205 21.02 8.70 -1.42
N ASN A 206 21.80 9.51 -2.15
CA ASN A 206 21.52 10.94 -2.37
C ASN A 206 20.41 11.20 -3.42
N GLU A 207 20.14 10.23 -4.29
CA GLU A 207 19.09 10.32 -5.32
C GLU A 207 17.81 9.61 -4.87
N LEU A 208 17.92 8.57 -4.05
CA LEU A 208 16.84 7.80 -3.45
C LEU A 208 15.76 8.68 -2.78
N PRO A 209 14.46 8.40 -3.02
CA PRO A 209 13.37 8.94 -2.21
C PRO A 209 13.40 8.49 -0.75
N ASN A 210 12.95 9.37 0.14
CA ASN A 210 12.94 9.14 1.58
C ASN A 210 11.59 8.57 2.06
N THR A 211 10.57 8.64 1.21
CA THR A 211 9.25 8.05 1.42
C THR A 211 8.80 7.39 0.12
N PHE A 212 8.27 6.17 0.19
CA PHE A 212 7.68 5.45 -0.94
C PHE A 212 6.23 5.09 -0.62
N SER A 213 5.35 5.27 -1.60
CA SER A 213 3.96 4.80 -1.57
C SER A 213 3.73 3.74 -2.62
N THR A 214 3.07 2.66 -2.21
CA THR A 214 2.53 1.62 -3.08
C THR A 214 1.07 1.39 -2.73
N SER A 215 0.22 1.33 -3.75
CA SER A 215 -1.23 1.14 -3.63
C SER A 215 -1.70 -0.20 -4.21
N TYR A 216 -0.77 -1.15 -4.30
CA TYR A 216 -0.87 -2.43 -5.02
C TYR A 216 -0.63 -3.60 -4.05
N ASN A 217 -1.28 -4.73 -4.27
CA ASN A 217 -1.20 -5.92 -3.41
C ASN A 217 -1.80 -7.19 -4.03
N ASP A 218 -1.14 -8.31 -3.72
CA ASP A 218 -1.49 -9.68 -4.03
C ASP A 218 -2.23 -10.37 -2.87
N ASP A 219 -3.06 -11.38 -3.14
CA ASP A 219 -3.40 -12.40 -2.14
C ASP A 219 -2.12 -13.18 -1.75
N GLU A 220 -1.74 -13.23 -0.46
CA GLU A 220 -0.46 -13.79 -0.01
C GLU A 220 -0.26 -15.25 -0.44
N GLN A 221 -1.34 -16.04 -0.51
CA GLN A 221 -1.27 -17.43 -0.98
C GLN A 221 -0.93 -17.56 -2.47
N THR A 222 -1.10 -16.50 -3.27
CA THR A 222 -0.74 -16.50 -4.69
C THR A 222 0.75 -16.25 -4.92
N VAL A 223 1.46 -15.73 -3.93
CA VAL A 223 2.88 -15.34 -4.03
C VAL A 223 3.78 -16.48 -3.54
N PRO A 224 4.69 -17.02 -4.38
CA PRO A 224 5.64 -18.04 -3.95
C PRO A 224 6.53 -17.57 -2.80
N LEU A 225 6.75 -18.46 -1.83
CA LEU A 225 7.45 -18.19 -0.57
C LEU A 225 8.88 -17.63 -0.77
N ASP A 226 9.61 -18.10 -1.76
CA ASP A 226 10.95 -17.61 -2.11
C ASP A 226 10.90 -16.18 -2.66
N TYR A 227 9.96 -15.89 -3.56
CA TYR A 227 9.71 -14.54 -4.06
C TYR A 227 9.27 -13.57 -2.95
N ALA A 228 8.28 -13.95 -2.13
CA ALA A 228 7.78 -13.14 -1.01
C ALA A 228 8.90 -12.83 0.00
N THR A 229 9.73 -13.82 0.32
CA THR A 229 10.90 -13.66 1.22
C THR A 229 11.90 -12.68 0.65
N GLU A 230 12.27 -12.80 -0.64
CA GLU A 230 13.27 -11.93 -1.26
C GLU A 230 12.77 -10.48 -1.41
N VAL A 231 11.52 -10.28 -1.83
CA VAL A 231 10.87 -8.96 -1.85
C VAL A 231 10.89 -8.34 -0.46
N CYS A 232 10.52 -9.09 0.58
CA CYS A 232 10.48 -8.59 1.95
C CYS A 232 11.87 -8.27 2.52
N ASN A 233 12.91 -9.02 2.14
CA ASN A 233 14.32 -8.73 2.47
C ASN A 233 14.83 -7.45 1.77
N ALA A 234 14.47 -7.25 0.50
CA ALA A 234 14.82 -6.05 -0.25
C ALA A 234 14.08 -4.80 0.29
N LEU A 235 12.82 -4.94 0.68
CA LEU A 235 12.05 -3.90 1.40
C LEU A 235 12.70 -3.55 2.75
N ALA A 236 13.17 -4.55 3.52
CA ALA A 236 13.94 -4.33 4.75
C ALA A 236 15.24 -3.55 4.49
N THR A 237 15.94 -3.87 3.40
CA THR A 237 17.17 -3.20 2.97
C THR A 237 16.89 -1.74 2.58
N LEU A 238 15.78 -1.47 1.89
CA LEU A 238 15.33 -0.12 1.56
C LEU A 238 14.98 0.69 2.82
N GLY A 239 14.33 0.06 3.80
CA GLY A 239 14.09 0.63 5.14
C GLY A 239 15.39 0.97 5.89
N ALA A 240 16.40 0.10 5.82
CA ALA A 240 17.71 0.31 6.42
C ALA A 240 18.54 1.43 5.75
N ARG A 241 18.24 1.75 4.48
CA ARG A 241 18.79 2.91 3.75
C ARG A 241 18.09 4.24 4.11
N GLY A 242 17.20 4.24 5.10
CA GLY A 242 16.55 5.45 5.61
C GLY A 242 15.30 5.88 4.84
N ALA A 243 14.76 5.03 3.97
CA ALA A 243 13.49 5.27 3.31
C ALA A 243 12.30 4.67 4.10
N SER A 244 11.20 5.41 4.18
CA SER A 244 9.93 4.92 4.73
C SER A 244 9.08 4.30 3.62
N VAL A 245 8.76 3.01 3.71
CA VAL A 245 8.06 2.28 2.64
C VAL A 245 6.65 1.92 3.08
N ILE A 246 5.66 2.39 2.34
CA ILE A 246 4.26 2.43 2.75
C ILE A 246 3.40 1.71 1.71
N PHE A 247 2.51 0.83 2.18
CA PHE A 247 1.68 -0.04 1.35
C PHE A 247 0.20 0.07 1.75
N SER A 248 -0.71 0.05 0.77
CA SER A 248 -2.13 -0.23 0.98
C SER A 248 -2.34 -1.61 1.62
N SER A 249 -3.38 -1.79 2.43
CA SER A 249 -3.68 -3.08 3.06
C SER A 249 -4.60 -3.99 2.24
N GLY A 250 -5.19 -3.50 1.14
CA GLY A 250 -6.14 -4.20 0.29
C GLY A 250 -7.59 -3.88 0.64
N ASP A 251 -8.52 -4.28 -0.23
CA ASP A 251 -9.89 -3.72 -0.24
C ASP A 251 -10.99 -4.78 -0.07
N PHE A 252 -10.58 -5.99 0.31
CA PHE A 252 -11.44 -7.17 0.49
C PHE A 252 -11.44 -7.70 1.94
N GLY A 253 -11.11 -6.84 2.91
CA GLY A 253 -11.21 -7.14 4.34
C GLY A 253 -10.30 -8.26 4.81
N VAL A 254 -10.90 -9.32 5.36
CA VAL A 254 -10.18 -10.55 5.74
C VAL A 254 -9.99 -11.55 4.59
N GLY A 255 -10.45 -11.24 3.37
CA GLY A 255 -10.12 -12.01 2.16
C GLY A 255 -11.21 -12.02 1.08
N PRO A 256 -10.83 -12.04 -0.23
CA PRO A 256 -11.75 -12.13 -1.36
C PRO A 256 -12.23 -13.56 -1.67
N GLY A 257 -13.23 -13.66 -2.55
CA GLY A 257 -13.66 -14.92 -3.17
C GLY A 257 -14.30 -15.92 -2.21
N SER A 258 -13.96 -17.21 -2.36
CA SER A 258 -14.38 -18.27 -1.43
C SER A 258 -13.46 -18.39 -0.21
N CYS A 259 -12.33 -17.67 -0.21
CA CYS A 259 -11.25 -17.79 0.76
C CYS A 259 -10.71 -19.22 0.97
N GLU A 260 -10.86 -20.10 -0.03
CA GLU A 260 -10.30 -21.46 -0.01
C GLU A 260 -8.77 -21.44 -0.22
N THR A 261 -8.06 -22.27 0.55
CA THR A 261 -6.61 -22.44 0.40
C THR A 261 -6.23 -23.11 -0.93
N ASN A 262 -5.30 -22.50 -1.67
CA ASN A 262 -4.75 -23.07 -2.91
C ASN A 262 -3.74 -24.22 -2.67
N ASP A 263 -3.52 -24.63 -1.41
CA ASP A 263 -2.67 -25.76 -0.98
C ASP A 263 -3.22 -27.16 -1.34
N GLY A 264 -4.33 -27.23 -2.08
CA GLY A 264 -5.02 -28.48 -2.46
C GLY A 264 -5.85 -29.11 -1.34
N THR A 265 -6.02 -28.43 -0.20
CA THR A 265 -6.90 -28.88 0.90
C THR A 265 -8.24 -28.12 0.94
N ASN A 266 -8.38 -27.03 0.19
CA ASN A 266 -9.59 -26.21 0.07
C ASN A 266 -10.20 -25.83 1.44
N ARG A 267 -9.35 -25.47 2.40
CA ARG A 267 -9.80 -24.99 3.72
C ARG A 267 -10.16 -23.52 3.59
N VAL A 268 -11.29 -23.11 4.18
CA VAL A 268 -11.62 -21.67 4.27
C VAL A 268 -10.76 -21.05 5.38
N LEU A 269 -9.87 -20.14 5.00
CA LEU A 269 -9.04 -19.32 5.89
C LEU A 269 -9.08 -17.87 5.44
N PHE A 270 -8.93 -16.93 6.36
CA PHE A 270 -8.68 -15.53 6.02
C PHE A 270 -7.44 -15.41 5.15
N GLN A 271 -7.55 -14.62 4.09
CA GLN A 271 -6.54 -14.44 3.06
C GLN A 271 -5.81 -13.11 3.32
N PRO A 272 -4.65 -13.12 4.00
CA PRO A 272 -3.82 -11.93 4.11
C PRO A 272 -3.26 -11.54 2.74
N THR A 273 -2.91 -10.27 2.57
CA THR A 273 -2.37 -9.72 1.33
C THR A 273 -0.87 -9.42 1.46
N PHE A 274 -0.14 -9.46 0.34
CA PHE A 274 1.29 -9.19 0.22
C PHE A 274 1.52 -8.04 -0.76
N PRO A 275 2.50 -7.13 -0.58
CA PRO A 275 3.47 -7.02 0.52
C PRO A 275 2.93 -6.47 1.86
N ALA A 276 1.62 -6.21 2.00
CA ALA A 276 1.02 -5.75 3.26
C ALA A 276 1.40 -6.62 4.48
N SER A 277 1.49 -7.93 4.29
CA SER A 277 1.92 -8.89 5.32
C SER A 277 3.42 -8.88 5.65
N CYS A 278 4.27 -8.22 4.85
CA CYS A 278 5.70 -8.13 5.12
C CYS A 278 5.98 -7.29 6.39
N PRO A 279 6.73 -7.79 7.39
CA PRO A 279 7.00 -7.07 8.64
C PRO A 279 7.93 -5.85 8.52
N TYR A 280 8.34 -5.45 7.32
CA TYR A 280 9.28 -4.34 7.06
C TYR A 280 8.68 -3.15 6.28
N VAL A 281 7.38 -3.18 5.97
CA VAL A 281 6.63 -2.05 5.39
C VAL A 281 5.62 -1.51 6.40
N THR A 282 5.23 -0.25 6.25
CA THR A 282 4.12 0.36 7.01
C THR A 282 2.83 0.20 6.22
N THR A 283 1.93 -0.64 6.73
CA THR A 283 0.71 -1.01 6.03
C THR A 283 -0.47 -0.14 6.46
N VAL A 284 -1.22 0.37 5.49
CA VAL A 284 -2.24 1.41 5.68
C VAL A 284 -3.64 0.89 5.34
N GLY A 285 -4.48 0.79 6.37
CA GLY A 285 -5.91 0.51 6.24
C GLY A 285 -6.75 1.76 5.92
N ALA A 286 -8.04 1.56 5.72
CA ALA A 286 -8.98 2.59 5.29
C ALA A 286 -10.00 2.98 6.38
N THR A 287 -10.26 4.28 6.51
CA THR A 287 -11.29 4.88 7.37
C THR A 287 -12.31 5.70 6.57
N THR A 288 -13.40 6.09 7.24
CA THR A 288 -14.34 7.11 6.76
C THR A 288 -14.87 7.95 7.93
N GLY A 289 -15.52 9.07 7.63
CA GLY A 289 -16.05 9.99 8.63
C GLY A 289 -14.99 10.90 9.25
N ILE A 290 -15.45 11.91 9.98
CA ILE A 290 -14.61 13.02 10.47
C ILE A 290 -14.65 13.12 12.01
N ALA A 291 -15.83 12.98 12.60
CA ALA A 291 -16.04 13.01 14.05
C ALA A 291 -17.38 12.31 14.39
N PRO A 292 -17.39 11.00 14.66
CA PRO A 292 -16.24 10.09 14.67
C PRO A 292 -15.65 9.84 13.27
N GLU A 293 -14.37 9.53 13.24
CA GLU A 293 -13.75 8.72 12.19
C GLU A 293 -13.90 7.24 12.58
N ILE A 294 -14.24 6.39 11.62
CA ILE A 294 -14.56 4.95 11.80
C ILE A 294 -13.87 4.12 10.72
N ALA A 295 -13.83 2.78 10.85
CA ALA A 295 -13.40 1.94 9.73
C ALA A 295 -14.29 2.18 8.49
N VAL A 296 -13.70 2.10 7.30
CA VAL A 296 -14.38 2.43 6.03
C VAL A 296 -15.62 1.55 5.79
N THR A 297 -16.62 2.08 5.07
CA THR A 297 -17.97 1.45 4.97
C THR A 297 -18.41 1.10 3.55
N GLU A 298 -17.84 1.71 2.51
CA GLU A 298 -18.16 1.36 1.12
C GLU A 298 -17.51 0.03 0.66
N PHE A 299 -16.45 -0.38 1.35
CA PHE A 299 -15.69 -1.62 1.16
C PHE A 299 -15.04 -2.00 2.50
N PRO A 300 -14.65 -3.26 2.73
CA PRO A 300 -13.97 -3.67 3.96
C PRO A 300 -12.44 -3.43 3.89
N SER A 301 -11.91 -2.65 4.84
CA SER A 301 -10.46 -2.38 4.99
C SER A 301 -9.65 -3.66 5.14
N GLY A 302 -8.71 -3.92 4.24
CA GLY A 302 -7.84 -5.09 4.26
C GLY A 302 -7.08 -5.20 5.59
N GLY A 303 -7.08 -6.39 6.20
CA GLY A 303 -6.47 -6.55 7.51
C GLY A 303 -6.60 -7.96 8.06
N GLY A 304 -5.57 -8.41 8.78
CA GLY A 304 -5.51 -9.78 9.26
C GLY A 304 -4.13 -10.16 9.76
N PHE A 305 -3.75 -11.42 9.52
CA PHE A 305 -2.52 -12.03 10.00
C PHE A 305 -1.89 -12.89 8.90
N SER A 306 -0.61 -12.66 8.62
CA SER A 306 0.18 -13.43 7.65
C SER A 306 0.22 -14.92 7.97
N ASN A 307 0.12 -15.76 6.94
CA ASN A 307 0.41 -17.19 7.01
C ASN A 307 1.90 -17.47 6.74
N VAL A 308 2.63 -16.54 6.11
CA VAL A 308 4.05 -16.65 5.76
C VAL A 308 4.99 -16.07 6.83
N PHE A 309 4.81 -14.80 7.19
CA PHE A 309 5.75 -14.05 8.03
C PHE A 309 5.38 -14.14 9.51
N ALA A 310 6.35 -14.47 10.37
CA ALA A 310 6.15 -14.51 11.82
C ALA A 310 5.94 -13.10 12.41
N GLN A 311 5.16 -13.01 13.49
CA GLN A 311 4.85 -11.76 14.19
C GLN A 311 6.14 -11.05 14.67
N PRO A 312 6.46 -9.84 14.18
CA PRO A 312 7.66 -9.13 14.60
C PRO A 312 7.55 -8.59 16.04
N SER A 313 8.70 -8.34 16.66
CA SER A 313 8.77 -7.99 18.08
C SER A 313 8.10 -6.65 18.43
N TYR A 314 8.14 -5.66 17.52
CA TYR A 314 7.60 -4.32 17.77
C TYR A 314 6.09 -4.31 18.05
N GLN A 315 5.31 -5.17 17.37
CA GLN A 315 3.86 -5.26 17.55
C GLN A 315 3.42 -6.25 18.63
N SER A 316 4.36 -6.96 19.26
CA SER A 316 4.06 -8.07 20.18
C SER A 316 3.11 -7.71 21.33
N THR A 317 3.26 -6.53 21.94
CA THR A 317 2.38 -6.04 23.01
C THR A 317 0.99 -5.72 22.47
N ALA A 318 0.91 -5.04 21.33
CA ALA A 318 -0.32 -4.66 20.66
C ALA A 318 -1.17 -5.89 20.26
N VAL A 319 -0.56 -6.83 19.53
CA VAL A 319 -1.24 -8.06 19.08
C VAL A 319 -1.64 -8.95 20.26
N THR A 320 -0.80 -9.08 21.30
CA THR A 320 -1.16 -9.86 22.50
C THR A 320 -2.39 -9.28 23.22
N LEU A 321 -2.50 -7.94 23.28
CA LEU A 321 -3.67 -7.28 23.86
C LEU A 321 -4.92 -7.46 22.99
N PHE A 322 -4.80 -7.40 21.67
CA PHE A 322 -5.90 -7.67 20.74
C PHE A 322 -6.39 -9.12 20.82
N LEU A 323 -5.50 -10.12 20.69
CA LEU A 323 -5.86 -11.53 20.73
C LEU A 323 -6.53 -11.91 22.08
N LYS A 324 -6.10 -11.29 23.18
CA LYS A 324 -6.75 -11.45 24.49
C LYS A 324 -8.17 -10.89 24.55
N LYS A 325 -8.50 -9.84 23.80
CA LYS A 325 -9.88 -9.33 23.65
C LYS A 325 -10.71 -10.22 22.71
N LEU A 326 -10.12 -10.64 21.59
CA LEU A 326 -10.77 -11.46 20.56
C LEU A 326 -11.22 -12.84 21.10
N GLY A 327 -10.39 -13.45 21.96
CA GLY A 327 -10.73 -14.69 22.65
C GLY A 327 -10.90 -15.87 21.69
N GLY A 328 -12.14 -16.34 21.51
CA GLY A 328 -12.49 -17.46 20.62
C GLY A 328 -13.08 -17.04 19.26
N THR A 329 -13.26 -15.74 19.01
CA THR A 329 -13.79 -15.25 17.74
C THR A 329 -12.79 -15.52 16.61
N ASN A 330 -13.29 -15.95 15.45
CA ASN A 330 -12.51 -16.37 14.27
C ASN A 330 -11.50 -17.51 14.53
N ALA A 331 -11.66 -18.27 15.60
CA ALA A 331 -10.75 -19.38 15.95
C ALA A 331 -10.66 -20.41 14.81
N GLY A 332 -9.44 -20.63 14.32
CA GLY A 332 -9.15 -21.56 13.22
C GLY A 332 -9.23 -20.94 11.81
N LEU A 333 -9.64 -19.68 11.67
CA LEU A 333 -9.69 -18.99 10.37
C LEU A 333 -8.40 -18.22 10.03
N PHE A 334 -7.51 -17.96 10.98
CA PHE A 334 -6.29 -17.16 10.75
C PHE A 334 -5.11 -17.68 11.59
N ASN A 335 -3.89 -17.22 11.25
CA ASN A 335 -2.66 -17.54 11.98
C ASN A 335 -2.35 -16.52 13.10
N PRO A 336 -2.64 -16.78 14.39
CA PRO A 336 -2.36 -15.83 15.47
C PRO A 336 -0.86 -15.62 15.77
N ALA A 337 0.05 -16.34 15.12
CA ALA A 337 1.50 -16.16 15.25
C ALA A 337 2.14 -15.36 14.10
N GLY A 338 1.35 -14.91 13.12
CA GLY A 338 1.81 -14.17 11.96
C GLY A 338 2.00 -12.66 12.19
N ARG A 339 2.68 -11.98 11.25
CA ARG A 339 2.64 -10.51 11.13
C ARG A 339 1.19 -10.09 10.97
N ALA A 340 0.67 -9.38 11.96
CA ALA A 340 -0.68 -8.84 11.92
C ALA A 340 -0.66 -7.41 11.38
N TYR A 341 -1.70 -7.01 10.65
CA TYR A 341 -1.76 -5.72 9.92
C TYR A 341 -3.23 -5.25 9.77
N PRO A 342 -3.51 -3.98 9.44
CA PRO A 342 -2.58 -2.89 9.12
C PRO A 342 -1.81 -2.34 10.34
N ASP A 343 -0.87 -1.42 10.11
CA ASP A 343 -0.11 -0.72 11.15
C ASP A 343 -0.74 0.63 11.51
N VAL A 344 -1.34 1.31 10.53
CA VAL A 344 -2.09 2.58 10.67
C VAL A 344 -3.24 2.61 9.66
N SER A 345 -4.06 3.66 9.67
CA SER A 345 -5.07 3.89 8.63
C SER A 345 -5.15 5.36 8.19
N ALA A 346 -5.87 5.63 7.11
CA ALA A 346 -6.33 6.97 6.72
C ALA A 346 -7.62 6.87 5.88
N GLN A 347 -8.27 8.01 5.59
CA GLN A 347 -9.52 8.05 4.80
C GLN A 347 -9.36 7.25 3.50
N GLY A 348 -10.34 6.39 3.21
CA GLY A 348 -10.30 5.46 2.08
C GLY A 348 -11.45 5.57 1.08
N GLN A 349 -12.43 6.46 1.28
CA GLN A 349 -13.61 6.56 0.39
C GLN A 349 -13.94 8.01 -0.02
N GLU A 350 -14.72 8.14 -1.09
CA GLU A 350 -15.19 9.42 -1.67
C GLU A 350 -14.06 10.39 -2.12
N PHE A 351 -12.88 9.90 -2.51
CA PHE A 351 -11.76 10.73 -2.98
C PHE A 351 -12.04 11.33 -4.36
N GLN A 352 -11.96 12.65 -4.48
CA GLN A 352 -12.05 13.34 -5.78
C GLN A 352 -10.69 13.35 -6.46
N ILE A 353 -10.59 12.77 -7.67
CA ILE A 353 -9.40 12.78 -8.54
C ILE A 353 -9.75 13.35 -9.93
N ILE A 354 -8.73 13.66 -10.74
CA ILE A 354 -8.88 13.92 -12.17
C ILE A 354 -8.29 12.74 -12.96
N VAL A 355 -9.00 12.26 -13.99
CA VAL A 355 -8.53 11.25 -14.95
C VAL A 355 -9.06 11.62 -16.33
N ASP A 356 -8.18 11.72 -17.34
CA ASP A 356 -8.52 12.15 -18.70
C ASP A 356 -9.27 13.50 -18.73
N GLY A 357 -8.80 14.45 -17.91
CA GLY A 357 -9.40 15.76 -17.69
C GLY A 357 -10.67 15.79 -16.83
N GLU A 358 -11.33 14.65 -16.59
CA GLU A 358 -12.64 14.56 -15.94
C GLU A 358 -12.58 14.27 -14.43
N LEU A 359 -13.56 14.81 -13.70
CA LEU A 359 -13.65 14.68 -12.24
C LEU A 359 -14.26 13.33 -11.85
N THR A 360 -13.43 12.43 -11.32
CA THR A 360 -13.82 11.07 -10.92
C THR A 360 -13.84 10.95 -9.38
N LEU A 361 -14.72 10.08 -8.86
CA LEU A 361 -14.82 9.75 -7.43
C LEU A 361 -14.35 8.32 -7.21
N VAL A 362 -13.34 8.12 -6.35
CA VAL A 362 -12.74 6.80 -6.08
C VAL A 362 -12.70 6.46 -4.60
N GLY A 363 -12.56 5.17 -4.30
CA GLY A 363 -12.31 4.62 -2.98
C GLY A 363 -11.30 3.46 -3.06
N GLY A 364 -10.79 3.03 -1.91
CA GLY A 364 -9.76 2.01 -1.73
C GLY A 364 -8.72 2.44 -0.69
N THR A 365 -8.00 1.48 -0.12
CA THR A 365 -6.79 1.69 0.69
C THR A 365 -5.67 2.37 -0.11
N SER A 366 -5.75 2.30 -1.45
CA SER A 366 -5.08 3.18 -2.40
C SER A 366 -5.26 4.68 -2.17
N CYS A 367 -6.35 5.11 -1.54
CA CYS A 367 -6.55 6.52 -1.18
C CYS A 367 -5.78 6.88 0.10
N ALA A 368 -5.65 5.90 1.00
CA ALA A 368 -5.04 6.04 2.32
C ALA A 368 -3.50 5.96 2.26
N SER A 369 -2.94 5.04 1.47
CA SER A 369 -1.49 4.85 1.29
C SER A 369 -0.73 6.14 0.88
N PRO A 370 -1.05 6.84 -0.23
CA PRO A 370 -0.40 8.09 -0.64
C PRO A 370 -0.69 9.25 0.31
N THR A 371 -1.83 9.22 1.03
CA THR A 371 -2.14 10.20 2.08
C THR A 371 -1.18 10.08 3.26
N VAL A 372 -0.95 8.85 3.76
CA VAL A 372 0.04 8.58 4.81
C VAL A 372 1.46 8.87 4.31
N ALA A 373 1.79 8.48 3.08
CA ALA A 373 3.10 8.79 2.47
C ALA A 373 3.35 10.31 2.36
N GLY A 374 2.33 11.09 2.02
CA GLY A 374 2.42 12.55 2.06
C GLY A 374 2.73 13.09 3.46
N ILE A 375 2.05 12.59 4.50
CA ILE A 375 2.27 13.00 5.90
C ILE A 375 3.69 12.60 6.38
N VAL A 376 4.14 11.39 6.04
CA VAL A 376 5.49 10.89 6.35
C VAL A 376 6.56 11.70 5.62
N ALA A 377 6.31 12.14 4.39
CA ALA A 377 7.20 13.03 3.66
C ALA A 377 7.31 14.43 4.31
N LEU A 378 6.23 14.96 4.90
CA LEU A 378 6.28 16.21 5.70
C LEU A 378 7.07 16.02 7.01
N LEU A 379 6.98 14.85 7.66
CA LEU A 379 7.79 14.53 8.84
C LEU A 379 9.28 14.36 8.47
N ASN A 380 9.57 13.76 7.31
CA ASN A 380 10.93 13.69 6.75
C ASN A 380 11.48 15.09 6.42
N ASP A 381 10.68 16.01 5.87
CA ASP A 381 11.07 17.42 5.68
C ASP A 381 11.47 18.09 7.01
N PHE A 382 10.65 17.92 8.05
CA PHE A 382 10.91 18.45 9.39
C PHE A 382 12.20 17.91 10.01
N LYS A 383 12.44 16.60 9.93
CA LYS A 383 13.68 15.99 10.43
C LYS A 383 14.90 16.45 9.65
N LEU A 384 14.84 16.43 8.31
CA LEU A 384 15.93 16.90 7.46
C LEU A 384 16.31 18.36 7.76
N ALA A 385 15.32 19.23 8.00
CA ALA A 385 15.51 20.62 8.38
C ALA A 385 16.14 20.82 9.78
N ARG A 386 15.93 19.87 10.70
CA ARG A 386 16.36 19.95 12.10
C ARG A 386 17.72 19.30 12.37
N ASP A 387 17.92 18.10 11.85
CA ASP A 387 19.04 17.21 12.20
C ASP A 387 19.62 16.43 11.01
N ASN A 388 19.14 16.67 9.78
CA ASN A 388 19.57 15.98 8.56
C ASN A 388 19.41 14.44 8.64
N THR A 389 18.39 13.96 9.35
CA THR A 389 17.98 12.54 9.34
C THR A 389 16.60 12.35 8.72
N THR A 390 16.27 11.11 8.37
CA THR A 390 14.93 10.68 7.92
C THR A 390 14.34 9.70 8.93
N LEU A 391 13.09 9.29 8.72
CA LEU A 391 12.40 8.32 9.57
C LEU A 391 12.80 6.87 9.29
N GLY A 392 13.07 6.52 8.03
CA GLY A 392 13.30 5.13 7.63
C GLY A 392 12.12 4.21 7.94
N PHE A 393 12.41 3.00 8.42
CA PHE A 393 11.39 2.02 8.79
C PHE A 393 10.57 2.46 10.02
N LEU A 394 9.27 2.77 9.81
CA LEU A 394 8.44 3.47 10.79
C LEU A 394 7.92 2.60 11.95
N ASN A 395 7.64 1.32 11.70
CA ASN A 395 6.77 0.54 12.60
C ASN A 395 7.28 0.51 14.06
N PRO A 396 8.58 0.31 14.36
CA PRO A 396 9.08 0.35 15.74
C PRO A 396 8.82 1.68 16.48
N LEU A 397 8.83 2.81 15.76
CA LEU A 397 8.48 4.13 16.31
C LEU A 397 6.97 4.22 16.59
N LEU A 398 6.14 3.80 15.62
CA LEU A 398 4.69 3.90 15.70
C LEU A 398 4.10 3.03 16.83
N TYR A 399 4.49 1.74 16.89
CA TYR A 399 4.02 0.83 17.95
C TYR A 399 4.56 1.20 19.35
N ALA A 400 5.66 1.94 19.43
CA ALA A 400 6.15 2.51 20.69
C ALA A 400 5.39 3.78 21.14
N ASN A 401 4.71 4.48 20.21
CA ASN A 401 4.04 5.76 20.45
C ASN A 401 2.59 5.80 19.90
N PRO A 402 1.71 4.83 20.19
CA PRO A 402 0.34 4.77 19.63
C PRO A 402 -0.49 6.02 19.95
N THR A 403 -0.20 6.70 21.06
CA THR A 403 -0.86 7.95 21.45
C THR A 403 -0.60 9.13 20.49
N ALA A 404 0.35 9.01 19.56
CA ALA A 404 0.58 9.99 18.51
C ALA A 404 -0.39 9.87 17.32
N LEU A 405 -1.24 8.85 17.32
CA LEU A 405 -2.28 8.61 16.32
C LEU A 405 -3.67 8.93 16.92
N ASN A 406 -4.73 8.70 16.15
CA ASN A 406 -6.12 8.80 16.60
C ASN A 406 -6.75 7.40 16.54
N ASP A 407 -7.07 6.86 17.71
CA ASP A 407 -7.61 5.50 17.94
C ASP A 407 -9.01 5.34 17.31
N ILE A 408 -9.17 4.38 16.40
CA ILE A 408 -10.42 4.14 15.66
C ILE A 408 -11.13 2.93 16.26
N VAL A 409 -12.28 3.16 16.89
CA VAL A 409 -12.88 2.17 17.80
C VAL A 409 -14.23 1.60 17.33
N THR A 410 -14.57 1.79 16.05
CA THR A 410 -15.87 1.41 15.47
C THR A 410 -15.71 0.89 14.05
N GLY A 411 -16.37 -0.23 13.75
CA GLY A 411 -16.44 -0.85 12.42
C GLY A 411 -15.83 -2.25 12.36
N THR A 412 -15.86 -2.87 11.19
CA THR A 412 -15.39 -4.24 10.93
C THR A 412 -14.72 -4.34 9.55
N ASN A 413 -14.05 -5.46 9.26
CA ASN A 413 -13.58 -5.79 7.91
C ASN A 413 -14.12 -7.13 7.40
N ALA A 414 -15.42 -7.17 7.17
CA ALA A 414 -16.13 -8.33 6.65
C ALA A 414 -15.49 -8.93 5.39
N GLY A 415 -15.49 -10.26 5.31
CA GLY A 415 -14.82 -11.04 4.27
C GLY A 415 -14.93 -12.54 4.58
N CYS A 416 -14.63 -13.40 3.62
CA CYS A 416 -14.70 -14.87 3.77
C CYS A 416 -16.03 -15.42 4.34
N GLY A 417 -17.16 -14.75 4.10
CA GLY A 417 -18.46 -15.10 4.68
C GLY A 417 -18.62 -14.79 6.18
N THR A 418 -17.80 -13.89 6.72
CA THR A 418 -17.78 -13.48 8.13
C THR A 418 -17.76 -11.95 8.27
N GLU A 419 -17.99 -11.45 9.48
CA GLU A 419 -17.75 -10.04 9.86
C GLU A 419 -16.24 -9.67 9.92
N GLY A 420 -15.34 -10.61 9.66
CA GLY A 420 -13.90 -10.40 9.80
C GLY A 420 -13.53 -10.06 11.25
N PHE A 421 -12.65 -9.08 11.44
CA PHE A 421 -12.33 -8.52 12.75
C PHE A 421 -13.13 -7.24 13.02
N SER A 422 -13.11 -6.78 14.27
CA SER A 422 -13.77 -5.53 14.69
C SER A 422 -12.75 -4.55 15.24
N ALA A 423 -12.93 -3.26 14.91
CA ALA A 423 -12.08 -2.19 15.41
C ALA A 423 -12.34 -1.93 16.91
N GLY A 424 -11.34 -1.50 17.69
CA GLY A 424 -11.56 -1.27 19.13
C GLY A 424 -10.34 -1.03 20.04
N THR A 425 -10.26 0.21 20.55
CA THR A 425 -9.35 0.78 21.57
C THR A 425 -7.92 0.23 21.58
N GLY A 426 -7.03 0.91 20.88
CA GLY A 426 -5.65 0.49 20.64
C GLY A 426 -5.56 -0.29 19.33
N TRP A 427 -4.53 -1.12 19.17
CA TRP A 427 -4.31 -1.82 17.90
C TRP A 427 -5.39 -2.87 17.58
N ASP A 428 -5.85 -2.88 16.33
CA ASP A 428 -6.67 -3.92 15.73
C ASP A 428 -6.29 -4.20 14.26
N PRO A 429 -6.61 -5.39 13.71
CA PRO A 429 -6.38 -5.74 12.30
C PRO A 429 -7.50 -5.23 11.37
N VAL A 430 -8.03 -4.02 11.62
CA VAL A 430 -8.98 -3.32 10.75
C VAL A 430 -8.41 -1.95 10.37
N THR A 431 -7.89 -1.22 11.35
CA THR A 431 -7.37 0.15 11.26
C THR A 431 -5.97 0.33 11.87
N GLY A 432 -5.39 -0.75 12.41
CA GLY A 432 -4.04 -0.74 12.95
C GLY A 432 -3.98 0.05 14.23
N LEU A 433 -2.99 0.94 14.35
CA LEU A 433 -2.86 1.89 15.47
C LEU A 433 -3.74 3.16 15.29
N GLY A 434 -4.60 3.20 14.26
CA GLY A 434 -5.46 4.33 13.93
C GLY A 434 -4.81 5.37 13.01
N THR A 435 -5.39 6.57 12.95
CA THR A 435 -5.08 7.57 11.91
C THR A 435 -4.01 8.59 12.29
N PRO A 436 -3.23 9.12 11.34
CA PRO A 436 -2.14 10.04 11.63
C PRO A 436 -2.61 11.37 12.20
N ASN A 437 -1.92 11.86 13.23
CA ASN A 437 -2.00 13.25 13.66
C ASN A 437 -0.62 13.88 13.51
N PHE A 438 -0.42 14.70 12.48
CA PHE A 438 0.90 15.22 12.14
C PHE A 438 1.56 16.00 13.28
N VAL A 439 0.80 16.79 14.05
CA VAL A 439 1.35 17.57 15.18
C VAL A 439 1.82 16.66 16.32
N LYS A 440 1.06 15.60 16.65
CA LYS A 440 1.51 14.62 17.65
C LYS A 440 2.72 13.80 17.16
N LEU A 441 2.72 13.40 15.89
CA LEU A 441 3.84 12.67 15.27
C LEU A 441 5.10 13.53 15.19
N GLN A 442 4.98 14.81 14.83
CA GLN A 442 6.09 15.77 14.82
C GLN A 442 6.73 15.95 16.20
N ALA A 443 5.96 15.79 17.28
CA ALA A 443 6.44 15.93 18.66
C ALA A 443 7.26 14.72 19.18
N ILE A 444 7.32 13.59 18.45
CA ILE A 444 8.03 12.36 18.85
C ILE A 444 9.21 11.96 17.94
N VAL A 445 9.46 12.69 16.84
CA VAL A 445 10.45 12.36 15.79
C VAL A 445 11.72 13.19 15.85
#